data_AF-A0A3Q7N155-F1
#
_entry.id   AF-A0A3Q7N155-F1
#
_cell.length_a   1.000
_cell.length_b   1.000
_cell.length_c   1.000
_cell.angle_alpha   90.00
_cell.angle_beta   90.00
_cell.angle_gamma   90.00
#
_symmetry.space_group_name_H-M   'P 1'
#
loop_
_entity.id
_entity.type
_entity.pdbx_description
1 polymer ?
#
loop_
_entity_poly.entity_id
_entity_poly.type
_entity_poly.pdbx_seq_one_letter_code
_entity_poly.pdbx_strand_id
1 'polypeptide(L)'
;MAAARSVNAESGREEEGPEGSCPESGPPGATIPRVKLLDTLVDTFLQKLVAAGSYQRFTDCYKHLYQLQPEMTQRIYDKLVTQLQTSVREEISEIKAEGNLEAVLSSLDKIVQEGKDRTEPAWRPSGIPEEDMRSALVPYFVQQRDALQRRVHRQEAENRQLAEAVLAGRGRVQELRRQGGARRQAWQALRREQMELLGVLGEPE
;
A
#
# COMPACT_ATOMS: atom_id res chain seq x y z
N MET A 1 7.36 42.31 7.58
CA MET A 1 7.89 43.42 6.78
C MET A 1 8.72 42.86 5.64
N ALA A 2 8.31 43.17 4.39
CA ALA A 2 9.08 43.18 3.13
C ALA A 2 9.75 41.87 2.66
N ALA A 3 9.69 41.44 1.39
CA ALA A 3 9.25 42.09 0.16
C ALA A 3 8.73 41.07 -0.84
N ALA A 4 7.69 41.49 -1.57
CA ALA A 4 7.20 40.85 -2.77
C ALA A 4 8.20 41.02 -3.94
N ARG A 5 8.19 40.05 -4.86
CA ARG A 5 8.69 40.25 -6.22
C ARG A 5 7.79 39.48 -7.20
N SER A 6 6.87 40.21 -7.79
CA SER A 6 6.13 39.83 -9.00
C SER A 6 6.95 40.26 -10.23
N VAL A 7 7.01 39.40 -11.24
CA VAL A 7 7.24 39.80 -12.64
C VAL A 7 6.31 38.96 -13.53
N ASN A 8 5.53 39.69 -14.32
CA ASN A 8 4.56 39.28 -15.35
C ASN A 8 5.25 38.54 -16.52
N ALA A 9 4.64 37.47 -17.04
CA ALA A 9 3.76 37.43 -18.22
C ALA A 9 4.47 36.98 -19.49
N GLU A 10 4.26 35.71 -19.86
CA GLU A 10 4.26 35.30 -21.26
C GLU A 10 2.96 34.55 -21.56
N SER A 11 2.21 35.16 -22.47
CA SER A 11 0.94 34.73 -23.02
C SER A 11 1.19 33.57 -23.99
N GLY A 12 0.95 32.34 -23.55
CA GLY A 12 0.79 31.18 -24.42
C GLY A 12 -0.67 30.97 -24.76
N ARG A 13 -1.05 31.18 -26.02
CA ARG A 13 -2.34 30.77 -26.59
C ARG A 13 -2.48 29.25 -26.46
N GLU A 14 -3.48 28.78 -25.74
CA GLU A 14 -3.94 27.40 -25.86
C GLU A 14 -5.21 27.39 -26.70
N GLU A 15 -5.12 26.71 -27.84
CA GLU A 15 -6.21 26.51 -28.77
C GLU A 15 -7.27 25.59 -28.16
N GLU A 16 -8.53 25.99 -28.28
CA GLU A 16 -9.68 25.10 -28.13
C GLU A 16 -9.63 24.02 -29.23
N GLY A 17 -9.22 22.81 -28.83
CA GLY A 17 -9.42 21.59 -29.60
C GLY A 17 -10.76 20.94 -29.23
N PRO A 18 -11.44 20.28 -30.18
CA PRO A 18 -12.86 19.97 -30.06
C PRO A 18 -13.13 18.88 -29.03
N GLU A 19 -14.18 19.10 -28.23
CA GLU A 19 -14.80 18.16 -27.31
C GLU A 19 -15.10 16.83 -28.02
N GLY A 20 -14.22 15.84 -27.79
CA GLY A 20 -14.47 14.45 -28.13
C GLY A 20 -15.44 13.85 -27.12
N SER A 21 -16.73 13.99 -27.38
CA SER A 21 -17.81 13.35 -26.63
C SER A 21 -17.56 11.83 -26.52
N CYS A 22 -17.29 11.34 -25.30
CA CYS A 22 -17.41 9.92 -24.99
C CYS A 22 -18.86 9.48 -25.21
N PRO A 23 -19.14 8.40 -25.96
CA PRO A 23 -20.49 7.88 -25.99
C PRO A 23 -20.81 7.26 -24.63
N GLU A 24 -21.92 7.69 -24.05
CA GLU A 24 -22.57 7.08 -22.89
C GLU A 24 -22.54 5.55 -22.98
N SER A 25 -21.89 4.92 -22.01
CA SER A 25 -21.93 3.49 -21.83
C SER A 25 -23.30 3.08 -21.33
N GLY A 26 -24.00 2.28 -22.14
CA GLY A 26 -25.23 1.59 -21.77
C GLY A 26 -25.07 0.63 -20.56
N PRO A 27 -26.14 -0.08 -20.19
CA PRO A 27 -26.26 -0.81 -18.91
C PRO A 27 -25.16 -1.87 -18.76
N PRO A 28 -24.83 -2.33 -17.53
CA PRO A 28 -23.65 -3.14 -17.24
C PRO A 28 -23.81 -4.57 -17.78
N GLY A 29 -23.66 -4.70 -19.09
CA GLY A 29 -23.56 -5.94 -19.82
C GLY A 29 -22.20 -6.56 -19.55
N ALA A 30 -22.18 -7.89 -19.39
CA ALA A 30 -20.99 -8.68 -19.13
C ALA A 30 -19.79 -8.21 -19.97
N THR A 31 -18.81 -7.59 -19.29
CA THR A 31 -17.57 -7.14 -19.92
C THR A 31 -16.92 -8.33 -20.61
N ILE A 32 -16.66 -8.22 -21.92
CA ILE A 32 -15.98 -9.27 -22.69
C ILE A 32 -14.61 -9.53 -22.03
N PRO A 33 -14.27 -10.78 -21.69
CA PRO A 33 -12.97 -11.10 -21.10
C PRO A 33 -11.83 -10.62 -21.98
N ARG A 34 -10.81 -9.99 -21.38
CA ARG A 34 -9.71 -9.39 -22.16
C ARG A 34 -8.93 -10.39 -23.00
N VAL A 35 -8.82 -11.63 -22.52
CA VAL A 35 -8.21 -12.72 -23.31
C VAL A 35 -8.97 -12.99 -24.61
N LYS A 36 -10.30 -12.95 -24.59
CA LYS A 36 -11.12 -13.14 -25.79
C LYS A 36 -11.03 -11.95 -26.73
N LEU A 37 -10.87 -10.74 -26.19
CA LEU A 37 -10.59 -9.55 -26.99
C LEU A 37 -9.26 -9.70 -27.72
N LEU A 38 -8.22 -10.18 -27.03
CA LEU A 38 -6.92 -10.46 -27.65
C LEU A 38 -7.05 -11.47 -28.80
N ASP A 39 -7.74 -12.59 -28.57
CA ASP A 39 -7.96 -13.61 -29.62
C ASP A 39 -8.70 -13.01 -30.83
N THR A 40 -9.72 -12.20 -30.57
CA THR A 40 -10.50 -11.51 -31.63
C THR A 40 -9.65 -10.51 -32.40
N LEU A 41 -8.74 -9.79 -31.73
CA LEU A 41 -7.83 -8.84 -32.39
C LEU A 41 -6.85 -9.56 -33.32
N VAL A 42 -6.31 -10.70 -32.89
CA VAL A 42 -5.41 -11.54 -33.70
C VAL A 42 -6.13 -12.09 -34.92
N ASP A 43 -7.34 -12.61 -34.73
CA ASP A 43 -8.18 -13.09 -35.83
C ASP A 43 -8.47 -11.98 -36.85
N THR A 44 -8.85 -10.79 -36.36
CA THR A 44 -9.13 -9.63 -37.20
C THR A 44 -7.87 -9.18 -37.95
N PHE A 45 -6.72 -9.15 -37.28
CA PHE A 45 -5.44 -8.81 -37.89
C PHE A 45 -5.10 -9.76 -39.04
N LEU A 46 -5.17 -11.09 -38.80
CA LEU A 46 -4.89 -12.10 -39.82
C LEU A 46 -5.85 -12.00 -41.01
N GLN A 47 -7.13 -11.73 -40.76
CA GLN A 47 -8.11 -11.50 -41.82
C GLN A 47 -7.74 -10.29 -42.69
N LYS A 48 -7.37 -9.16 -42.08
CA LYS A 48 -6.97 -7.95 -42.80
C LYS A 48 -5.68 -8.15 -43.58
N LEU A 49 -4.73 -8.89 -43.01
CA LEU A 49 -3.47 -9.22 -43.66
C LEU A 49 -3.69 -10.06 -44.92
N VAL A 50 -4.51 -11.13 -44.84
CA VAL A 50 -4.83 -11.96 -46.00
C VAL A 50 -5.65 -11.20 -47.03
N ALA A 51 -6.56 -10.33 -46.62
CA ALA A 51 -7.31 -9.48 -47.54
C ALA A 51 -6.40 -8.52 -48.32
N ALA A 52 -5.38 -7.95 -47.66
CA ALA A 52 -4.41 -7.06 -48.30
C ALA A 52 -3.50 -7.79 -49.30
N GLY A 53 -3.14 -9.03 -48.98
CA GLY A 53 -2.37 -9.94 -49.83
C GLY A 53 -3.23 -10.91 -50.62
N SER A 54 -4.38 -10.47 -51.16
CA SER A 54 -5.33 -11.35 -51.85
C SER A 54 -4.71 -12.12 -53.01
N TYR A 55 -5.32 -13.28 -53.36
CA TYR A 55 -4.84 -14.11 -54.47
C TYR A 55 -4.72 -13.34 -55.79
N GLN A 56 -5.64 -12.40 -56.06
CA GLN A 56 -5.57 -11.54 -57.24
C GLN A 56 -4.30 -10.69 -57.25
N ARG A 57 -3.96 -10.07 -56.12
CA ARG A 57 -2.72 -9.28 -56.01
C ARG A 57 -1.48 -10.16 -56.16
N PHE A 58 -1.53 -11.38 -55.63
CA PHE A 58 -0.46 -12.35 -55.77
C PHE A 58 -0.24 -12.74 -57.25
N THR A 59 -1.31 -13.09 -57.97
CA THR A 59 -1.20 -13.45 -59.40
C THR A 59 -0.86 -12.26 -60.28
N ASP A 60 -1.28 -11.05 -59.92
CA ASP A 60 -0.89 -9.81 -60.61
C ASP A 60 0.62 -9.53 -60.51
N CYS A 61 1.27 -9.91 -59.41
CA CYS A 61 2.72 -9.83 -59.25
C CYS A 61 3.45 -10.98 -59.95
N TYR A 62 2.83 -12.15 -60.06
CA TYR A 62 3.43 -13.37 -60.64
C TYR A 62 2.71 -13.83 -61.93
N LYS A 63 2.41 -12.90 -62.84
CA LYS A 63 1.59 -13.16 -64.04
C LYS A 63 2.12 -14.28 -64.93
N HIS A 64 3.44 -14.33 -65.13
CA HIS A 64 4.05 -15.34 -66.00
C HIS A 64 3.90 -16.76 -65.42
N LEU A 65 4.11 -16.91 -64.11
CA LEU A 65 3.92 -18.19 -63.41
C LEU A 65 2.45 -18.63 -63.47
N TYR A 66 1.52 -17.70 -63.23
CA TYR A 66 0.09 -17.98 -63.29
C TYR A 66 -0.37 -18.41 -64.68
N GLN A 67 0.14 -17.79 -65.74
CA GLN A 67 -0.17 -18.15 -67.14
C GLN A 67 0.34 -19.55 -67.52
N LEU A 68 1.51 -19.94 -67.01
CA LEU A 68 2.10 -21.26 -67.28
C LEU A 68 1.44 -22.37 -66.46
N GLN A 69 1.23 -22.14 -65.17
CA GLN A 69 0.70 -23.14 -64.23
C GLN A 69 -0.22 -22.49 -63.18
N PRO A 70 -1.51 -22.28 -63.50
CA PRO A 70 -2.46 -21.64 -62.58
C PRO A 70 -2.75 -22.50 -61.35
N GLU A 71 -2.87 -23.82 -61.51
CA GLU A 71 -3.14 -24.75 -60.40
C GLU A 71 -1.99 -24.77 -59.38
N MET A 72 -0.74 -24.76 -59.86
CA MET A 72 0.43 -24.73 -58.98
C MET A 72 0.52 -23.38 -58.26
N THR A 73 0.25 -22.28 -58.97
CA THR A 73 0.25 -20.92 -58.39
C THR A 73 -0.78 -20.81 -57.25
N GLN A 74 -1.97 -21.37 -57.44
CA GLN A 74 -2.99 -21.42 -56.39
C GLN A 74 -2.53 -22.24 -55.19
N ARG A 75 -1.98 -23.45 -55.40
CA ARG A 75 -1.46 -24.29 -54.31
C ARG A 75 -0.35 -23.61 -53.51
N ILE A 76 0.55 -22.88 -54.18
CA ILE A 76 1.62 -22.12 -53.52
C ILE A 76 1.02 -21.01 -52.66
N TYR A 77 0.05 -20.25 -53.18
CA TYR A 77 -0.63 -19.20 -52.44
C TYR A 77 -1.37 -19.75 -51.22
N ASP A 78 -2.14 -20.82 -51.38
CA ASP A 78 -2.89 -21.44 -50.29
C ASP A 78 -1.94 -21.94 -49.20
N LYS A 79 -0.81 -22.55 -49.59
CA LYS A 79 0.23 -22.99 -48.65
C LYS A 79 0.88 -21.81 -47.93
N LEU A 80 1.16 -20.70 -48.64
CA LEU A 80 1.73 -19.50 -48.04
C LEU A 80 0.79 -18.91 -46.98
N VAL A 81 -0.48 -18.72 -47.34
CA VAL A 81 -1.49 -18.14 -46.44
C VAL A 81 -1.72 -19.03 -45.22
N THR A 82 -1.90 -20.33 -45.42
CA THR A 82 -2.12 -21.27 -44.31
C THR A 82 -0.91 -21.34 -43.40
N GLN A 83 0.31 -21.47 -43.94
CA GLN A 83 1.53 -21.51 -43.13
C GLN A 83 1.73 -20.21 -42.35
N LEU A 84 1.50 -19.05 -42.98
CA LEU A 84 1.62 -17.75 -42.31
C LEU A 84 0.60 -17.62 -41.16
N GLN A 85 -0.66 -17.94 -41.41
CA GLN A 85 -1.72 -17.86 -40.40
C GLN A 85 -1.45 -18.81 -39.23
N THR A 86 -1.07 -20.05 -39.51
CA THR A 86 -0.76 -21.05 -38.50
C THR A 86 0.46 -20.64 -37.68
N SER A 87 1.56 -20.25 -38.34
CA SER A 87 2.79 -19.83 -37.66
C SER A 87 2.56 -18.62 -36.76
N VAL A 88 1.82 -17.60 -37.21
CA VAL A 88 1.51 -16.43 -36.37
C VAL A 88 0.60 -16.80 -35.19
N ARG A 89 -0.37 -17.70 -35.39
CA ARG A 89 -1.24 -18.17 -34.29
C ARG A 89 -0.48 -18.99 -33.26
N GLU A 90 0.42 -19.85 -33.71
CA GLU A 90 1.29 -20.66 -32.86
C GLU A 90 2.20 -19.75 -32.05
N GLU A 91 2.92 -18.82 -32.70
CA GLU A 91 3.80 -17.84 -32.03
C GLU A 91 3.05 -17.03 -30.96
N ILE A 92 1.86 -16.51 -31.27
CA ILE A 92 1.06 -15.77 -30.29
C ILE A 92 0.60 -16.69 -29.15
N SER A 93 0.25 -17.95 -29.45
CA SER A 93 -0.16 -18.91 -28.42
C SER A 93 1.01 -19.26 -27.49
N GLU A 94 2.22 -19.35 -28.03
CA GLU A 94 3.46 -19.54 -27.27
C GLU A 94 3.73 -18.32 -26.38
N ILE A 95 3.70 -17.10 -26.93
CA ILE A 95 3.85 -15.85 -26.14
C ILE A 95 2.79 -15.76 -25.03
N LYS A 96 1.53 -16.16 -25.31
CA LYS A 96 0.46 -16.20 -24.31
C LYS A 96 0.78 -17.17 -23.18
N ALA A 97 1.24 -18.37 -23.51
CA ALA A 97 1.61 -19.39 -22.54
C ALA A 97 2.84 -18.99 -21.72
N GLU A 98 3.91 -18.50 -22.36
CA GLU A 98 5.13 -18.04 -21.71
C GLU A 98 4.86 -16.87 -20.74
N GLY A 99 4.07 -15.89 -21.20
CA GLY A 99 3.68 -14.74 -20.40
C GLY A 99 2.57 -15.02 -19.38
N ASN A 100 2.02 -16.24 -19.35
CA ASN A 100 0.84 -16.61 -18.57
C ASN A 100 -0.30 -15.57 -18.70
N LEU A 101 -0.52 -15.10 -19.94
CA LEU A 101 -1.36 -13.93 -20.21
C LEU A 101 -2.83 -14.19 -19.86
N GLU A 102 -3.31 -15.42 -19.99
CA GLU A 102 -4.64 -15.84 -19.58
C GLU A 102 -4.88 -15.51 -18.10
N ALA A 103 -3.95 -15.89 -17.22
CA ALA A 103 -4.09 -15.67 -15.79
C ALA A 103 -3.95 -14.19 -15.43
N VAL A 104 -2.97 -13.48 -16.03
CA VAL A 104 -2.73 -12.06 -15.78
C VAL A 104 -3.92 -11.21 -16.23
N LEU A 105 -4.44 -11.44 -17.44
CA LEU A 105 -5.60 -10.72 -17.97
C LEU A 105 -6.88 -11.06 -17.18
N SER A 106 -7.05 -12.32 -16.76
CA SER A 106 -8.17 -12.70 -15.87
C SER A 106 -8.07 -12.05 -14.49
N SER A 107 -6.86 -11.90 -13.95
CA SER A 107 -6.62 -11.17 -12.70
C SER A 107 -6.92 -9.67 -12.87
N LEU A 108 -6.50 -9.08 -13.99
CA LEU A 108 -6.83 -7.69 -14.32
C LEU A 108 -8.35 -7.47 -14.48
N ASP A 109 -9.06 -8.43 -15.09
CA ASP A 109 -10.52 -8.40 -15.18
C ASP A 109 -11.18 -8.39 -13.78
N LYS A 110 -10.65 -9.16 -12.82
CA LYS A 110 -11.09 -9.14 -11.42
C LYS A 110 -10.80 -7.81 -10.72
N ILE A 111 -9.57 -7.29 -10.83
CA ILE A 111 -9.18 -6.00 -10.22
C ILE A 111 -10.07 -4.86 -10.74
N VAL A 112 -10.33 -4.85 -12.05
CA VAL A 112 -11.21 -3.84 -12.66
C VAL A 112 -12.64 -4.00 -12.18
N GLN A 113 -13.12 -5.24 -12.01
CA GLN A 113 -14.43 -5.52 -11.43
C GLN A 113 -14.56 -5.06 -9.97
N GLU A 114 -13.54 -5.29 -9.15
CA GLU A 114 -13.49 -4.85 -7.74
C GLU A 114 -13.39 -3.32 -7.61
N GLY A 115 -12.80 -2.66 -8.60
CA GLY A 115 -12.64 -1.21 -8.64
C GLY A 115 -13.78 -0.42 -9.28
N LYS A 116 -14.83 -1.08 -9.82
CA LYS A 116 -15.87 -0.42 -10.64
C LYS A 116 -16.58 0.74 -9.94
N ASP A 117 -16.75 0.64 -8.62
CA ASP A 117 -17.49 1.63 -7.84
C ASP A 117 -16.65 2.88 -7.51
N ARG A 118 -15.33 2.83 -7.73
CA ARG A 118 -14.41 3.94 -7.46
C ARG A 118 -14.33 4.83 -8.70
N THR A 119 -15.03 5.96 -8.66
CA THR A 119 -15.03 6.97 -9.73
C THR A 119 -13.88 7.97 -9.63
N GLU A 120 -13.26 8.10 -8.46
CA GLU A 120 -12.12 8.98 -8.26
C GLU A 120 -10.85 8.45 -8.97
N PRO A 121 -9.99 9.35 -9.47
CA PRO A 121 -8.69 8.95 -10.01
C PRO A 121 -7.88 8.16 -8.99
N ALA A 122 -7.60 6.90 -9.31
CA ALA A 122 -6.75 6.08 -8.46
C ALA A 122 -5.32 6.65 -8.38
N TRP A 123 -4.71 6.55 -7.21
CA TRP A 123 -3.33 6.96 -6.97
C TRP A 123 -2.37 6.35 -8.01
N ARG A 124 -1.36 7.13 -8.40
CA ARG A 124 -0.28 6.73 -9.31
C ARG A 124 1.06 7.08 -8.65
N PRO A 125 2.12 6.28 -8.87
CA PRO A 125 3.45 6.61 -8.38
C PRO A 125 3.85 8.02 -8.78
N SER A 126 4.25 8.82 -7.80
CA SER A 126 4.67 10.21 -8.01
C SER A 126 6.00 10.31 -8.77
N GLY A 127 6.78 9.23 -8.75
CA GLY A 127 8.17 9.21 -9.20
C GLY A 127 9.16 9.58 -8.09
N ILE A 128 8.67 9.89 -6.89
CA ILE A 128 9.48 10.17 -5.70
C ILE A 128 9.35 8.96 -4.75
N PRO A 129 10.37 8.09 -4.68
CA PRO A 129 10.30 6.85 -3.89
C PRO A 129 9.96 7.08 -2.42
N GLU A 130 10.47 8.15 -1.81
CA GLU A 130 10.23 8.48 -0.41
C GLU A 130 8.76 8.78 -0.12
N GLU A 131 8.05 9.42 -1.05
CA GLU A 131 6.63 9.73 -0.90
C GLU A 131 5.78 8.48 -1.15
N ASP A 132 6.12 7.72 -2.19
CA ASP A 132 5.41 6.50 -2.56
C ASP A 132 5.53 5.42 -1.46
N MET A 133 6.71 5.30 -0.82
CA MET A 133 6.94 4.35 0.26
C MET A 133 6.24 4.74 1.57
N ARG A 134 6.03 6.04 1.84
CA ARG A 134 5.37 6.47 3.09
C ARG A 134 3.98 5.87 3.23
N SER A 135 3.19 5.86 2.15
CA SER A 135 1.83 5.29 2.17
C SER A 135 1.81 3.82 2.62
N ALA A 136 2.78 3.03 2.15
CA ALA A 136 2.91 1.62 2.51
C ALA A 136 3.42 1.43 3.95
N LEU A 137 4.31 2.30 4.44
CA LEU A 137 4.96 2.14 5.74
C LEU A 137 4.15 2.70 6.92
N VAL A 138 3.30 3.71 6.69
CA VAL A 138 2.52 4.38 7.74
C VAL A 138 1.72 3.43 8.63
N PRO A 139 1.00 2.42 8.12
CA PRO A 139 0.23 1.50 8.98
C PRO A 139 1.10 0.76 10.01
N TYR A 140 2.31 0.35 9.61
CA TYR A 140 3.25 -0.34 10.50
C TYR A 140 3.79 0.58 11.58
N PHE A 141 4.16 1.82 11.23
CA PHE A 141 4.64 2.79 12.21
C PHE A 141 3.55 3.23 13.19
N VAL A 142 2.30 3.35 12.72
CA VAL A 142 1.15 3.60 13.59
C VAL A 142 0.98 2.44 14.58
N GLN A 143 1.01 1.19 14.12
CA GLN A 143 0.91 0.01 15.00
C GLN A 143 2.04 -0.02 16.05
N GLN A 144 3.28 0.29 15.65
CA GLN A 144 4.43 0.33 16.55
C GLN A 144 4.29 1.44 17.59
N ARG A 145 3.90 2.65 17.16
CA ARG A 145 3.63 3.78 18.05
C ARG A 145 2.59 3.42 19.09
N ASP A 146 1.47 2.84 18.68
CA ASP A 146 0.35 2.52 19.58
C ASP A 146 0.74 1.39 20.56
N ALA A 147 1.59 0.46 20.16
CA ALA A 147 2.15 -0.56 21.06
C ALA A 147 3.09 0.06 22.11
N LEU A 148 3.99 0.97 21.70
CA LEU A 148 4.90 1.66 22.61
C LEU A 148 4.14 2.56 23.59
N GLN A 149 3.15 3.31 23.11
CA GLN A 149 2.29 4.12 23.97
C GLN A 149 1.63 3.27 25.04
N ARG A 150 1.02 2.12 24.70
CA ARG A 150 0.43 1.23 25.70
C ARG A 150 1.42 0.76 26.77
N ARG A 151 2.67 0.48 26.40
CA ARG A 151 3.74 0.11 27.34
C ARG A 151 4.11 1.26 28.26
N VAL A 152 4.25 2.47 27.72
CA VAL A 152 4.56 3.67 28.51
C VAL A 152 3.45 3.93 29.52
N HIS A 153 2.18 3.94 29.09
CA HIS A 153 1.05 4.17 29.99
C HIS A 153 0.96 3.14 31.12
N ARG A 154 1.27 1.86 30.82
CA ARG A 154 1.33 0.80 31.84
C ARG A 154 2.42 1.11 32.88
N GLN A 155 3.63 1.43 32.41
CA GLN A 155 4.75 1.72 33.31
C GLN A 155 4.49 2.97 34.16
N GLU A 156 3.89 4.00 33.58
CA GLU A 156 3.50 5.19 34.33
C GLU A 156 2.46 4.89 35.42
N ALA A 157 1.47 4.05 35.13
CA ALA A 157 0.47 3.65 36.13
C ALA A 157 1.10 2.86 37.28
N GLU A 158 1.97 1.90 36.98
CA GLU A 158 2.72 1.14 37.98
C GLU A 158 3.63 2.06 38.81
N ASN A 159 4.34 2.99 38.17
CA ASN A 159 5.20 3.94 38.86
C ASN A 159 4.41 4.87 39.80
N ARG A 160 3.21 5.31 39.40
CA ARG A 160 2.33 6.12 40.27
C ARG A 160 1.93 5.33 41.51
N GLN A 161 1.49 4.08 41.35
CA GLN A 161 1.12 3.20 42.48
C GLN A 161 2.32 2.96 43.41
N LEU A 162 3.50 2.70 42.86
CA LEU A 162 4.72 2.52 43.65
C LEU A 162 5.11 3.81 44.39
N ALA A 163 4.99 4.98 43.75
CA ALA A 163 5.27 6.26 44.38
C ALA A 163 4.33 6.53 45.57
N GLU A 164 3.03 6.26 45.41
CA GLU A 164 2.04 6.36 46.49
C GLU A 164 2.37 5.40 47.65
N ALA A 165 2.73 4.16 47.36
CA ALA A 165 3.14 3.18 48.37
C ALA A 165 4.41 3.61 49.12
N VAL A 166 5.38 4.22 48.42
CA VAL A 166 6.60 4.78 49.03
C VAL A 166 6.25 5.95 49.95
N LEU A 167 5.39 6.88 49.52
CA LEU A 167 4.96 8.00 50.35
C LEU A 167 4.22 7.52 51.62
N ALA A 168 3.29 6.58 51.48
CA ALA A 168 2.61 5.96 52.63
C ALA A 168 3.61 5.23 53.56
N GLY A 169 4.59 4.53 52.99
CA GLY A 169 5.70 3.92 53.72
C GLY A 169 6.51 4.93 54.52
N ARG A 170 6.91 6.05 53.90
CA ARG A 170 7.65 7.14 54.56
C ARG A 170 6.85 7.75 55.71
N GLY A 171 5.55 7.96 55.54
CA GLY A 171 4.66 8.45 56.61
C GLY A 171 4.62 7.51 57.81
N ARG A 172 4.48 6.19 57.58
CA ARG A 172 4.51 5.18 58.65
C ARG A 172 5.84 5.18 59.42
N VAL A 173 6.96 5.29 58.72
CA VAL A 173 8.30 5.36 59.34
C VAL A 173 8.44 6.62 60.20
N GLN A 174 7.95 7.76 59.74
CA GLN A 174 7.97 9.00 60.53
C GLN A 174 7.15 8.87 61.81
N GLU A 175 5.95 8.28 61.73
CA GLU A 175 5.11 8.07 62.92
C GLU A 175 5.76 7.10 63.91
N LEU A 176 6.33 5.99 63.44
CA LEU A 176 7.06 5.05 64.29
C LEU A 176 8.27 5.71 64.97
N ARG A 177 8.99 6.59 64.26
CA ARG A 177 10.09 7.37 64.85
C ARG A 177 9.59 8.29 65.96
N ARG A 178 8.46 8.97 65.76
CA ARG A 178 7.84 9.83 66.78
C ARG A 178 7.45 9.05 68.02
N GLN A 179 6.77 7.91 67.85
CA GLN A 179 6.39 7.03 68.96
C GLN A 179 7.61 6.47 69.71
N GLY A 180 8.64 6.04 68.98
CA GLY A 180 9.90 5.58 69.57
C GLY A 180 10.63 6.68 70.35
N GLY A 181 10.61 7.92 69.84
CA GLY A 181 11.12 9.10 70.54
C GLY A 181 10.36 9.40 71.83
N ALA A 182 9.03 9.44 71.77
CA ALA A 182 8.16 9.69 72.93
C ALA A 182 8.34 8.62 74.02
N ARG A 183 8.39 7.34 73.64
CA ARG A 183 8.68 6.24 74.59
C ARG A 183 10.05 6.42 75.25
N ARG A 184 11.08 6.77 74.48
CA ARG A 184 12.42 7.06 75.03
C ARG A 184 12.40 8.19 76.05
N GLN A 185 11.72 9.28 75.74
CA GLN A 185 11.59 10.43 76.64
C GLN A 185 10.84 10.05 77.93
N ALA A 186 9.75 9.28 77.82
CA ALA A 186 9.01 8.78 78.98
C ALA A 186 9.90 7.91 79.89
N TRP A 187 10.70 7.01 79.31
CA TRP A 187 11.66 6.20 80.08
C TRP A 187 12.75 7.05 80.74
N GLN A 188 13.23 8.10 80.06
CA GLN A 188 14.21 9.02 80.64
C GLN A 188 13.62 9.82 81.82
N ALA A 189 12.37 10.26 81.72
CA ALA A 189 11.66 10.95 82.80
C ALA A 189 11.50 10.05 84.02
N LEU A 190 10.99 8.83 83.85
CA LEU A 190 10.85 7.86 84.93
C LEU A 190 12.20 7.54 85.61
N ARG A 191 13.27 7.45 84.82
CA ARG A 191 14.62 7.25 85.37
C ARG A 191 15.09 8.45 86.19
N ARG A 192 14.77 9.69 85.78
CA ARG A 192 15.10 10.90 86.57
C ARG A 192 14.32 10.90 87.89
N GLU A 193 13.02 10.63 87.84
CA GLU A 193 12.18 10.51 89.04
C GLU A 193 12.71 9.44 90.00
N GLN A 194 13.15 8.28 89.50
CA GLN A 194 13.82 7.27 90.34
C GLN A 194 15.11 7.77 90.98
N MET A 195 15.94 8.50 90.24
CA MET A 195 17.18 9.08 90.79
C MET A 195 16.89 10.14 91.85
N GLU A 196 15.84 10.95 91.66
CA GLU A 196 15.37 11.93 92.65
C GLU A 196 14.84 11.24 93.91
N LEU A 197 14.03 10.18 93.77
CA LEU A 197 13.54 9.38 94.89
C LEU A 197 14.68 8.69 95.66
N LEU A 198 15.70 8.16 94.97
CA LEU A 198 16.89 7.61 95.61
C LEU A 198 17.72 8.67 96.35
N GLY A 199 17.74 9.91 95.86
CA GLY A 199 18.33 11.05 96.58
C GLY A 199 17.58 11.41 97.86
N VAL A 200 16.24 11.30 97.85
CA VAL A 200 15.38 11.56 99.04
C VAL A 200 15.43 10.42 100.06
N LEU A 201 15.54 9.17 99.60
CA LEU A 201 15.66 7.98 100.46
C LEU A 201 17.11 7.69 100.89
N GLY A 202 18.09 8.38 100.30
CA GLY A 202 19.53 8.20 100.50
C GLY A 202 20.16 9.11 101.56
N GLU A 203 19.38 9.92 102.28
CA GLU A 203 19.79 10.48 103.58
C GLU A 203 18.97 9.77 104.66
N PRO A 204 19.64 8.93 105.47
CA PRO A 204 20.23 9.43 106.71
C PRO A 204 21.65 8.91 107.00
N GLU A 205 22.32 9.65 107.90
CA GLU A 205 23.56 9.41 108.67
C GLU A 205 24.38 8.12 108.45
#